data_AF-A0A2I0AUY8-F1
#
_entry.id   AF-A0A2I0AUY8-F1
#
_cell.length_a   1.000
_cell.length_b   1.000
_cell.length_c   1.000
_cell.angle_alpha   90.00
_cell.angle_beta   90.00
_cell.angle_gamma   90.00
#
_symmetry.space_group_name_H-M   'P 1'
#
loop_
_entity.id
_entity.type
_entity.pdbx_description
1 polymer ?
#
loop_
_entity_poly.entity_id
_entity_poly.type
_entity_poly.pdbx_seq_one_letter_code
_entity_poly.pdbx_strand_id
1 'polypeptide(L)' 'MSYIEKPIEILDRKDQVLCNRTIPLVKILWQHHTSDEATWEREDEVRNKYPDLFE' A
#
# COMPACT_ATOMS: atom_id res chain seq x y z
N MET A 1 -21.08 -11.73 -6.23
CA MET A 1 -20.20 -11.85 -5.05
C MET A 1 -19.01 -10.93 -5.29
N SER A 2 -19.04 -9.71 -4.77
CA SER A 2 -17.91 -8.78 -4.85
C SER A 2 -17.00 -9.10 -3.67
N TYR A 3 -15.88 -9.76 -3.95
CA TYR A 3 -14.85 -10.01 -2.95
C TYR A 3 -14.13 -8.68 -2.70
N ILE A 4 -14.32 -8.09 -1.52
CA ILE A 4 -13.67 -6.83 -1.14
C ILE A 4 -12.39 -7.23 -0.41
N GLU A 5 -11.29 -7.27 -1.15
CA GLU A 5 -9.96 -7.45 -0.58
C GLU A 5 -9.68 -6.23 0.32
N LYS A 6 -9.49 -6.50 1.62
CA LYS A 6 -9.14 -5.47 2.58
C LYS A 6 -7.64 -5.48 2.82
N PRO A 7 -6.98 -4.33 2.77
CA PRO A 7 -5.62 -4.21 3.25
C PRO A 7 -5.58 -4.43 4.78
N ILE A 8 -4.60 -5.19 5.26
CA ILE A 8 -4.38 -5.46 6.69
C ILE A 8 -3.53 -4.36 7.30
N GLU A 9 -2.34 -4.15 6.72
CA GLU A 9 -1.29 -3.33 7.32
C GLU A 9 -0.28 -2.89 6.25
N ILE A 10 0.37 -1.77 6.53
CA ILE A 10 1.54 -1.29 5.79
C ILE A 10 2.78 -1.98 6.37
N LEU A 11 3.36 -2.90 5.61
CA LEU A 11 4.59 -3.63 5.97
C LEU A 11 5.84 -2.75 5.90
N ASP A 12 5.91 -1.86 4.91
CA ASP A 12 7.11 -1.08 4.65
C ASP A 12 6.78 0.22 3.93
N ARG A 13 7.64 1.23 4.06
CA ARG A 13 7.50 2.51 3.36
C ARG A 13 8.82 2.85 2.70
N LYS A 14 8.77 3.20 1.42
CA LYS A 14 9.94 3.50 0.61
C LYS A 14 9.71 4.70 -0.30
N ASP A 15 10.60 5.67 -0.21
CA ASP A 15 10.65 6.77 -1.16
C ASP A 15 11.41 6.36 -2.42
N GLN A 16 10.70 6.29 -3.54
CA GLN A 16 11.32 6.10 -4.84
C GLN A 16 11.67 7.45 -5.45
N VAL A 17 12.96 7.79 -5.37
CA VAL A 17 13.51 8.98 -6.03
C VAL A 17 13.67 8.67 -7.52
N LEU A 18 12.81 9.26 -8.35
CA LEU A 18 12.97 9.33 -9.80
C LEU A 18 13.75 10.60 -10.17
N CYS A 19 14.33 10.61 -11.37
CA CYS A 19 15.24 11.64 -11.91
C CYS A 19 14.80 13.10 -11.70
N ASN A 20 13.51 13.35 -11.49
CA ASN A 20 12.94 14.67 -11.22
C ASN A 20 11.85 14.71 -10.14
N ARG A 21 11.56 13.60 -9.43
CA ARG A 21 10.47 13.53 -8.45
C ARG A 21 10.66 12.40 -7.47
N THR A 22 10.35 12.63 -6.21
CA THR A 22 10.29 11.58 -5.18
C THR A 22 8.86 11.10 -5.05
N ILE A 23 8.63 9.79 -5.21
CA ILE A 23 7.31 9.17 -5.07
C ILE A 23 7.35 8.25 -3.85
N PRO A 24 6.60 8.55 -2.78
CA PRO A 24 6.47 7.65 -1.64
C PRO A 24 5.65 6.42 -2.05
N LEU A 25 6.20 5.25 -1.80
CA LEU A 25 5.57 3.95 -1.98
C LEU A 25 5.41 3.29 -0.62
N VAL A 26 4.29 2.59 -0.44
CA VAL A 26 4.02 1.78 0.74
C VAL A 26 3.76 0.34 0.31
N LYS A 27 4.33 -0.60 1.06
CA LYS A 27 4.10 -2.02 0.87
C LYS A 27 2.87 -2.41 1.70
N ILE A 28 1.79 -2.82 1.05
CA ILE A 28 0.54 -3.18 1.71
C ILE A 28 0.39 -4.69 1.73
N LEU A 29 0.06 -5.23 2.91
CA LEU A 29 -0.38 -6.61 3.07
C LEU A 29 -1.89 -6.72 2.90
N TRP A 30 -2.37 -7.69 2.13
CA TRP A 30 -3.80 -7.90 1.88
C TRP A 30 -4.35 -9.09 2.68
N GLN A 31 -5.57 -8.98 3.19
CA GLN A 31 -6.15 -9.92 4.18
C GLN A 31 -6.33 -11.35 3.67
N HIS A 32 -6.45 -11.54 2.36
CA HIS A 32 -6.69 -12.85 1.78
C HIS A 32 -5.46 -13.48 1.12
N HIS A 33 -4.34 -12.77 1.19
CA HIS A 33 -3.15 -13.05 0.42
C HIS A 33 -2.01 -13.30 1.39
N THR A 34 -1.29 -14.40 1.18
CA THR A 34 -0.17 -14.81 2.04
C THR A 34 0.89 -13.71 2.02
N SER A 35 1.77 -13.61 3.02
CA SER A 35 2.80 -12.55 3.15
C SER A 35 3.66 -12.26 1.90
N ASP A 36 3.68 -13.18 0.94
CA ASP A 36 4.35 -13.09 -0.35
C ASP A 36 3.65 -12.14 -1.35
N GLU A 37 2.35 -11.91 -1.19
CA GLU A 37 1.49 -11.13 -2.09
C GLU A 37 1.32 -9.66 -1.66
N ALA A 38 2.26 -9.17 -0.85
CA ALA A 38 2.28 -7.78 -0.47
C ALA A 38 2.70 -6.88 -1.66
N THR A 39 1.81 -5.99 -2.08
CA THR A 39 2.02 -5.12 -3.24
C THR A 39 2.61 -3.77 -2.84
N TRP A 40 3.42 -3.19 -3.72
CA TRP A 40 3.90 -1.81 -3.59
C TRP A 40 2.92 -0.87 -4.27
N GLU A 41 2.29 0.00 -3.49
CA GLU A 41 1.34 1.00 -3.96
C GLU A 41 1.83 2.39 -3.58
N ARG A 42 1.33 3.43 -4.26
CA ARG A 42 1.69 4.82 -3.95
C ARG A 42 1.05 5.26 -2.64
N GLU A 43 1.83 5.80 -1.73
CA GLU A 43 1.34 6.25 -0.41
C GLU A 43 0.12 7.16 -0.55
N ASP A 44 0.16 8.09 -1.51
CA ASP A 44 -0.90 9.06 -1.76
C ASP A 44 -2.24 8.39 -2.14
N GLU A 45 -2.19 7.38 -3.02
CA GLU A 45 -3.37 6.61 -3.44
C GLU A 45 -3.94 5.78 -2.28
N VAL A 46 -3.06 5.16 -1.50
CA VAL A 46 -3.45 4.29 -0.39
C VAL A 46 -4.01 5.11 0.75
N ARG A 47 -3.42 6.26 1.04
CA ARG A 47 -3.93 7.20 2.04
C ARG A 47 -5.28 7.78 1.64
N ASN A 48 -5.52 7.97 0.34
CA ASN A 48 -6.80 8.45 -0.16
C ASN A 48 -7.88 7.35 -0.18
N LYS A 49 -7.52 6.12 -0.55
CA LYS A 49 -8.47 4.98 -0.59
C LYS A 49 -8.72 4.34 0.77
N TYR A 50 -7.69 4.28 1.61
CA TYR A 50 -7.66 3.58 2.89
C TYR A 50 -6.92 4.44 3.94
N PRO A 51 -7.48 5.60 4.33
CA PRO A 51 -6.89 6.45 5.36
C PRO A 51 -6.77 5.70 6.69
N ASP A 52 -7.65 4.74 6.97
CA ASP A 52 -7.67 3.92 8.20
C ASP A 52 -6.39 3.09 8.41
N LEU A 53 -5.60 2.83 7.37
CA LEU A 53 -4.31 2.11 7.49
C LEU A 53 -3.17 2.98 8.03
N PHE A 54 -3.36 4.30 8.03
CA PHE A 54 -2.34 5.28 8.44
C PHE A 54 -2.68 5.96 9.77
N GLU A 55 -3.73 5.52 10.48
CA GLU A 55 -4.16 6.04 11.79
C GLU A 55 -3.26 5.57 12.95
#